data_AF-A0A1V5Q3K3-F1
#
_entry.id   AF-A0A1V5Q3K3-F1
#
_cell.length_a   1.000
_cell.length_b   1.000
_cell.length_c   1.000
_cell.angle_alpha   90.00
_cell.angle_beta   90.00
_cell.angle_gamma   90.00
#
_symmetry.space_group_name_H-M   'P 1'
#
loop_
_entity.id
_entity.type
_entity.pdbx_description
1 polymer ?
#
loop_
_entity_poly.entity_id
_entity_poly.type
_entity_poly.pdbx_seq_one_letter_code
_entity_poly.pdbx_strand_id
1 'polypeptide(L)'
;MNADGFSAVVAAVMYSFLILFDFSGYTDIAIGSASLFGIKLSENFDSPYTAVSVRDFWKRWHITLTKWLTRYIYIPLGGSRKGTVRRYINIFIVFIVSGFWHGPTLNFIIWGAIHGITQIIEILFAPLSSRICKASGSGKRSLIWKIPAVIRTFITVTAAWVFFRADTLENALLVFKAMISPWAYPEIMISRCMPDITYLYVMIPAIIFTTVTGKLCKKNKSTGLALVTAVLSAWLVILTGAVSAGSGSDNTFIYFNF
;
A
#
# COMPACT_ATOMS: atom_id res chain seq x y z
N MET A 1 21.66 -11.34 -15.06
CA MET A 1 21.30 -10.32 -16.07
C MET A 1 21.52 -8.94 -15.45
N ASN A 2 21.46 -7.85 -16.20
CA ASN A 2 21.46 -6.51 -15.61
C ASN A 2 20.01 -6.04 -15.53
N ALA A 3 19.60 -5.44 -14.42
CA ALA A 3 18.27 -4.86 -14.29
C ALA A 3 18.25 -3.50 -14.99
N ASP A 4 17.39 -3.37 -15.99
CA ASP A 4 17.12 -2.09 -16.66
C ASP A 4 16.11 -1.25 -15.87
N GLY A 5 15.96 0.03 -16.23
CA GLY A 5 15.07 0.94 -15.51
C GLY A 5 13.60 0.49 -15.51
N PHE A 6 13.17 -0.20 -16.56
CA PHE A 6 11.83 -0.80 -16.62
C PHE A 6 11.63 -1.86 -15.54
N SER A 7 12.61 -2.77 -15.38
CA SER A 7 12.58 -3.79 -14.33
C SER A 7 12.50 -3.18 -12.94
N ALA A 8 13.23 -2.08 -12.68
CA ALA A 8 13.18 -1.38 -11.39
C ALA A 8 11.78 -0.78 -11.10
N VAL A 9 11.12 -0.19 -12.11
CA VAL A 9 9.75 0.33 -11.97
C VAL A 9 8.76 -0.80 -11.71
N VAL A 10 8.85 -1.89 -12.49
CA VAL A 10 7.97 -3.06 -12.32
C VAL A 10 8.14 -3.65 -10.92
N ALA A 11 9.38 -3.79 -10.45
CA ALA A 11 9.66 -4.33 -9.12
C ALA A 11 9.06 -3.45 -8.00
N ALA A 12 9.10 -2.12 -8.13
CA ALA A 12 8.44 -1.21 -7.19
C ALA A 12 6.91 -1.33 -7.18
N VAL A 13 6.31 -1.41 -8.36
CA VAL A 13 4.86 -1.65 -8.49
C VAL A 13 4.50 -3.01 -7.88
N MET A 14 5.32 -4.04 -8.10
CA MET A 14 5.09 -5.38 -7.54
C MET A 14 5.21 -5.40 -6.03
N TYR A 15 6.20 -4.73 -5.48
CA TYR A 15 6.32 -4.62 -4.03
C TYR A 15 5.08 -3.97 -3.41
N SER A 16 4.50 -2.93 -4.02
CA SER A 16 3.23 -2.35 -3.56
C SER A 16 2.12 -3.42 -3.46
N PHE A 17 1.91 -4.23 -4.49
CA PHE A 17 0.89 -5.29 -4.41
C PHE A 17 1.25 -6.37 -3.40
N LEU A 18 2.52 -6.74 -3.31
CA LEU A 18 3.01 -7.76 -2.38
C LEU A 18 2.74 -7.36 -0.92
N ILE A 19 3.14 -6.16 -0.51
CA ILE A 19 2.90 -5.68 0.85
C ILE A 19 1.39 -5.59 1.17
N LEU A 20 0.56 -5.22 0.19
CA LEU A 20 -0.89 -5.19 0.39
C LEU A 20 -1.46 -6.59 0.62
N PHE A 21 -1.15 -7.57 -0.23
CA PHE A 21 -1.78 -8.89 -0.12
C PHE A 21 -1.25 -9.70 1.04
N ASP A 22 0.06 -9.59 1.33
CA ASP A 22 0.66 -10.23 2.50
C ASP A 22 -0.03 -9.72 3.78
N PHE A 23 -0.08 -8.39 3.94
CA PHE A 23 -0.61 -7.82 5.17
C PHE A 23 -2.15 -7.91 5.25
N SER A 24 -2.86 -7.68 4.13
CA SER A 24 -4.32 -7.85 4.11
C SER A 24 -4.72 -9.29 4.41
N GLY A 25 -4.06 -10.26 3.77
CA GLY A 25 -4.30 -11.68 4.01
C GLY A 25 -4.07 -12.07 5.46
N TYR A 26 -2.97 -11.61 6.06
CA TYR A 26 -2.71 -11.79 7.50
C TYR A 26 -3.85 -11.23 8.36
N THR A 27 -4.30 -10.00 8.10
CA THR A 27 -5.39 -9.41 8.88
C THR A 27 -6.75 -10.08 8.66
N ASP A 28 -7.01 -10.61 7.47
CA ASP A 28 -8.23 -11.36 7.17
C ASP A 28 -8.25 -12.70 7.92
N ILE A 29 -7.10 -13.38 8.02
CA ILE A 29 -6.94 -14.57 8.87
C ILE A 29 -7.24 -14.22 10.34
N ALA A 30 -6.74 -13.07 10.84
CA ALA A 30 -7.02 -12.63 12.19
C ALA A 30 -8.52 -12.31 12.42
N ILE A 31 -9.18 -11.64 11.47
CA ILE A 31 -10.62 -11.34 11.51
C ILE A 31 -11.45 -12.64 11.49
N GLY A 32 -11.11 -13.58 10.60
CA GLY A 32 -11.77 -14.87 10.52
C GLY A 32 -11.62 -15.69 11.79
N SER A 33 -10.39 -15.75 12.34
CA SER A 33 -10.10 -16.43 13.60
C SER A 33 -10.86 -15.84 14.77
N ALA A 34 -10.87 -14.51 14.92
CA ALA A 34 -11.63 -13.83 15.98
C ALA A 34 -13.14 -14.07 15.86
N SER A 35 -13.66 -14.17 14.63
CA SER A 35 -15.08 -14.45 14.39
C SER A 35 -15.50 -15.84 14.88
N LEU A 36 -14.60 -16.84 14.90
CA LEU A 36 -14.87 -18.16 15.49
C LEU A 36 -15.13 -18.09 17.00
N PHE A 37 -14.56 -17.09 17.67
CA PHE A 37 -14.78 -16.82 19.10
C PHE A 37 -15.89 -15.79 19.35
N GLY A 38 -16.64 -15.40 18.32
CA GLY A 38 -17.68 -14.36 18.43
C GLY A 38 -17.14 -12.93 18.61
N ILE A 39 -15.84 -12.70 18.40
CA ILE A 39 -15.20 -11.39 18.53
C ILE A 39 -15.18 -10.70 17.17
N LYS A 40 -15.82 -9.54 17.08
CA LYS A 40 -15.85 -8.73 15.85
C LYS A 40 -14.68 -7.76 15.79
N LEU A 41 -13.67 -8.09 15.00
CA LEU A 41 -12.56 -7.18 14.68
C LEU A 41 -12.92 -6.20 13.56
N SER A 42 -12.22 -5.07 13.49
CA SER A 42 -12.35 -4.09 12.40
C SER A 42 -11.50 -4.50 11.20
N GLU A 43 -12.01 -4.25 9.99
CA GLU A 43 -11.22 -4.37 8.75
C GLU A 43 -10.03 -3.39 8.76
N ASN A 44 -8.92 -3.84 8.19
CA ASN A 44 -7.69 -3.06 8.13
C ASN A 44 -7.43 -2.45 6.73
N PHE A 45 -8.05 -3.00 5.68
CA PHE A 45 -7.85 -2.56 4.30
C PHE A 45 -9.17 -2.40 3.54
N ASP A 46 -9.29 -1.35 2.71
CA ASP A 46 -10.45 -1.11 1.82
C ASP A 46 -10.00 -0.56 0.45
N SER A 47 -9.52 -1.46 -0.41
CA SER A 47 -9.07 -1.14 -1.78
C SER A 47 -8.14 0.10 -1.86
N PRO A 48 -7.04 0.15 -1.09
CA PRO A 48 -6.26 1.37 -0.88
C PRO A 48 -5.63 1.94 -2.16
N TYR A 49 -5.22 1.09 -3.11
CA TYR A 49 -4.64 1.55 -4.38
C TYR A 49 -5.65 2.14 -5.38
N THR A 50 -6.92 2.17 -5.02
CA THR A 50 -7.96 2.92 -5.77
C THR A 50 -8.20 4.33 -5.21
N ALA A 51 -7.42 4.74 -4.21
CA ALA A 51 -7.53 6.04 -3.56
C ALA A 51 -7.19 7.20 -4.50
N VAL A 52 -7.95 8.29 -4.40
CA VAL A 52 -7.77 9.49 -5.24
C VAL A 52 -6.83 10.54 -4.63
N SER A 53 -6.36 10.29 -3.41
CA SER A 53 -5.44 11.14 -2.66
C SER A 53 -4.72 10.33 -1.58
N VAL A 54 -3.57 10.77 -1.11
CA VAL A 54 -2.83 10.15 0.01
C VAL A 54 -3.68 10.14 1.28
N ARG A 55 -4.47 11.19 1.52
CA ARG A 55 -5.45 11.17 2.61
C ARG A 55 -6.51 10.07 2.47
N ASP A 56 -6.98 9.80 1.26
CA ASP A 56 -7.94 8.72 0.99
C ASP A 56 -7.27 7.35 1.10
N PHE A 57 -6.01 7.24 0.68
CA PHE A 57 -5.19 6.03 0.85
C PHE A 57 -5.09 5.65 2.34
N TRP A 58 -4.73 6.58 3.22
CA TRP A 58 -4.60 6.31 4.66
C TRP A 58 -5.92 6.03 5.39
N LYS A 59 -7.07 6.36 4.78
CA LYS A 59 -8.39 5.93 5.27
C LYS A 59 -8.72 4.48 4.91
N ARG A 60 -7.98 3.90 3.96
CA ARG A 60 -8.19 2.58 3.36
C ARG A 60 -7.03 1.63 3.62
N TRP A 61 -5.89 2.15 4.06
CA TRP A 61 -4.68 1.41 4.39
C TRP A 61 -4.50 1.40 5.91
N HIS A 62 -4.23 0.22 6.47
CA HIS A 62 -4.00 -0.01 7.90
C HIS A 62 -4.94 0.80 8.81
N ILE A 63 -6.24 0.68 8.55
CA ILE A 63 -7.31 1.51 9.14
C ILE A 63 -7.24 1.55 10.67
N THR A 64 -6.91 0.43 11.29
CA THR A 64 -6.81 0.31 12.75
C THR A 64 -5.65 1.13 13.33
N LEU A 65 -4.47 1.10 12.69
CA LEU A 65 -3.32 1.93 13.05
C LEU A 65 -3.62 3.42 12.83
N THR A 66 -4.20 3.78 11.68
CA THR A 66 -4.60 5.17 11.41
C THR A 66 -5.54 5.69 12.49
N LYS A 67 -6.52 4.89 12.93
CA LYS A 67 -7.42 5.24 14.05
C LYS A 67 -6.65 5.40 15.36
N TRP A 68 -5.72 4.51 15.65
CA TRP A 68 -4.88 4.56 16.86
C TRP A 68 -4.03 5.83 16.89
N LEU A 69 -3.25 6.11 15.84
CA LEU A 69 -2.43 7.31 15.69
C LEU A 69 -3.28 8.59 15.80
N THR A 70 -4.47 8.57 15.20
CA THR A 70 -5.41 9.70 15.30
C THR A 70 -5.84 9.92 16.75
N ARG A 71 -6.25 8.85 17.45
CA ARG A 71 -6.80 8.94 18.80
C ARG A 71 -5.74 9.31 19.83
N TYR A 72 -4.55 8.72 19.73
CA TYR A 72 -3.54 8.80 20.79
C TYR A 72 -2.40 9.79 20.50
N ILE A 73 -2.28 10.29 19.27
CA ILE A 73 -1.25 11.27 18.91
C ILE A 73 -1.89 12.54 18.35
N TYR A 74 -2.64 12.41 17.25
CA TYR A 74 -3.18 13.59 16.55
C TYR A 74 -4.12 14.43 17.43
N ILE A 75 -5.11 13.80 18.09
CA ILE A 75 -6.08 14.49 18.92
C ILE A 75 -5.42 15.15 20.15
N PRO A 76 -4.57 14.45 20.94
CA PRO A 76 -3.84 15.05 22.05
C PRO A 76 -2.99 16.27 21.66
N LEU A 77 -2.39 16.29 20.46
CA LEU A 77 -1.64 17.46 19.95
C LEU A 77 -2.53 18.68 19.59
N GLY A 78 -3.85 18.57 19.76
CA GLY A 78 -4.85 19.59 19.48
C GLY A 78 -5.66 19.34 18.20
N GLY A 79 -5.39 18.22 17.51
CA GLY A 79 -6.05 17.84 16.27
C GLY A 79 -6.08 18.98 15.25
N SER A 80 -7.27 19.25 14.69
CA SER A 80 -7.51 20.35 13.74
C SER A 80 -8.05 21.63 14.41
N ARG A 81 -8.12 21.70 15.74
CA ARG A 81 -8.85 22.76 16.46
C ARG A 81 -8.02 24.02 16.73
N LYS A 82 -6.69 23.91 16.70
CA LYS A 82 -5.74 24.98 17.04
C LYS A 82 -5.21 25.74 15.81
N GLY A 83 -6.03 25.87 14.77
CA GLY A 83 -5.70 26.56 13.53
C GLY A 83 -4.94 25.73 12.49
N THR A 84 -4.77 26.32 11.30
CA THR A 84 -4.26 25.65 10.10
C THR A 84 -2.79 25.24 10.22
N VAL A 85 -1.93 26.09 10.78
CA VAL A 85 -0.50 25.79 10.97
C VAL A 85 -0.32 24.61 11.93
N ARG A 86 -1.02 24.63 13.07
CA ARG A 86 -0.96 23.53 14.05
C ARG A 86 -1.46 22.22 13.46
N ARG A 87 -2.50 22.26 12.62
CA ARG A 87 -2.96 21.09 11.88
C ARG A 87 -1.86 20.49 10.99
N TYR A 88 -1.09 21.30 10.27
CA TYR A 88 0.00 20.81 9.41
C TYR A 88 1.11 20.18 10.23
N ILE A 89 1.54 20.85 11.31
CA ILE A 89 2.55 20.32 12.24
C ILE A 89 2.07 18.98 12.82
N ASN A 90 0.82 18.90 13.28
CA ASN A 90 0.26 17.69 13.86
C ASN A 90 0.22 16.53 12.85
N ILE A 91 -0.15 16.80 11.59
CA ILE A 91 -0.13 15.78 10.52
C ILE A 91 1.30 15.29 10.30
N PHE A 92 2.27 16.20 10.18
CA PHE A 92 3.66 15.83 9.96
C PHE A 92 4.21 14.98 11.11
N ILE A 93 3.99 15.41 12.36
CA ILE A 93 4.40 14.66 13.56
C ILE A 93 3.82 13.25 13.56
N VAL A 94 2.52 13.10 13.28
CA VAL A 94 1.88 11.78 13.26
C VAL A 94 2.55 10.83 12.27
N PHE A 95 2.91 11.30 11.08
CA PHE A 95 3.58 10.46 10.09
C PHE A 95 5.04 10.16 10.44
N ILE A 96 5.77 11.11 11.04
CA ILE A 96 7.12 10.85 11.54
C ILE A 96 7.08 9.80 12.66
N VAL A 97 6.13 9.91 13.60
CA VAL A 97 5.94 8.89 14.65
C VAL A 97 5.53 7.55 14.04
N SER A 98 4.68 7.55 13.00
CA SER A 98 4.38 6.33 12.27
C SER A 98 5.62 5.70 11.64
N GLY A 99 6.53 6.51 11.08
CA GLY A 99 7.82 6.03 10.58
C GLY A 99 8.67 5.39 11.68
N PHE A 100 8.84 6.08 12.81
CA PHE A 100 9.55 5.52 13.97
C PHE A 100 8.93 4.24 14.51
N TRP A 101 7.61 4.10 14.46
CA TRP A 101 6.92 2.88 14.87
C TRP A 101 7.30 1.67 14.00
N HIS A 102 7.64 1.88 12.72
CA HIS A 102 8.08 0.82 11.82
C HIS A 102 9.56 0.45 12.01
N GLY A 103 10.41 1.41 12.37
CA GLY A 103 11.81 1.12 12.69
C GLY A 103 12.65 2.39 12.88
N PRO A 104 13.90 2.23 13.40
CA PRO A 104 14.76 3.36 13.72
C PRO A 104 15.56 3.90 12.52
N THR A 105 15.45 3.29 11.33
CA THR A 105 16.24 3.68 10.16
C THR A 105 15.74 4.98 9.53
N LEU A 106 16.65 5.71 8.88
CA LEU A 106 16.31 6.95 8.17
C LEU A 106 15.29 6.72 7.04
N ASN A 107 15.25 5.51 6.49
CA ASN A 107 14.29 5.08 5.48
C ASN A 107 12.84 5.23 5.95
N PHE A 108 12.51 4.78 7.16
CA PHE A 108 11.15 4.91 7.70
C PHE A 108 10.78 6.36 8.02
N ILE A 109 11.75 7.17 8.45
CA ILE A 109 11.53 8.61 8.67
C ILE A 109 11.22 9.30 7.34
N ILE A 110 11.97 9.01 6.28
CA ILE A 110 11.73 9.56 4.94
C ILE A 110 10.38 9.09 4.41
N TRP A 111 10.04 7.82 4.55
CA TRP A 111 8.73 7.28 4.20
C TRP A 111 7.60 8.05 4.91
N GLY A 112 7.72 8.29 6.22
CA GLY A 112 6.76 9.07 6.98
C GLY A 112 6.68 10.52 6.49
N ALA A 113 7.84 11.15 6.26
CA ALA A 113 7.91 12.52 5.76
C ALA A 113 7.21 12.69 4.40
N ILE A 114 7.39 11.74 3.47
CA ILE A 114 6.73 11.75 2.15
C ILE A 114 5.20 11.79 2.31
N HIS A 115 4.64 10.92 3.16
CA HIS A 115 3.20 10.88 3.40
C HIS A 115 2.69 12.16 4.09
N GLY A 116 3.42 12.63 5.11
CA GLY A 116 3.06 13.83 5.85
C GLY A 116 3.08 15.09 4.98
N ILE A 117 4.16 15.31 4.23
CA ILE A 117 4.29 16.45 3.32
C ILE A 117 3.23 16.39 2.23
N THR A 118 3.04 15.22 1.61
CA THR A 118 2.04 15.07 0.55
C THR A 118 0.65 15.36 1.06
N GLN A 119 0.27 14.87 2.24
CA GLN A 119 -1.05 15.15 2.82
C GLN A 119 -1.22 16.64 3.16
N ILE A 120 -0.17 17.34 3.58
CA ILE A 120 -0.21 18.80 3.80
C ILE A 120 -0.41 19.54 2.48
N ILE A 121 0.35 19.17 1.44
CA ILE A 121 0.21 19.71 0.07
C ILE A 121 -1.23 19.50 -0.43
N GLU A 122 -1.79 18.30 -0.28
CA GLU A 122 -3.18 18.03 -0.68
C GLU A 122 -4.19 18.93 0.02
N ILE A 123 -3.96 19.26 1.29
CA ILE A 123 -4.83 20.19 2.04
C ILE A 123 -4.68 21.62 1.52
N LEU A 124 -3.45 22.06 1.22
CA LEU A 124 -3.16 23.39 0.68
C LEU A 124 -3.81 23.61 -0.69
N PHE A 125 -3.76 22.59 -1.56
CA PHE A 125 -4.30 22.67 -2.93
C PHE A 125 -5.77 22.27 -3.05
N ALA A 126 -6.41 21.80 -1.96
CA ALA A 126 -7.83 21.42 -1.98
C ALA A 126 -8.80 22.53 -2.44
N PRO A 127 -8.63 23.81 -2.05
CA PRO A 127 -9.47 24.90 -2.54
C PRO A 127 -9.32 25.11 -4.05
N LEU A 128 -8.10 25.09 -4.57
CA LEU A 128 -7.81 25.26 -5.99
C LEU A 128 -8.42 24.11 -6.82
N SER A 129 -8.18 22.87 -6.41
CA SER A 129 -8.78 21.68 -7.03
C SER A 129 -10.31 21.77 -7.07
N SER A 130 -10.93 22.29 -6.00
CA SER A 130 -12.39 22.47 -5.96
C SER A 130 -12.90 23.54 -6.93
N ARG A 131 -12.13 24.61 -7.17
CA ARG A 131 -12.45 25.67 -8.13
C ARG A 131 -12.32 25.17 -9.57
N ILE A 132 -11.24 24.45 -9.89
CA ILE A 132 -11.02 23.85 -11.21
C ILE A 132 -12.14 22.88 -11.58
N CYS A 133 -12.53 21.99 -10.65
CA CYS A 133 -13.65 21.06 -10.88
C CYS A 133 -14.97 21.80 -11.15
N LYS A 134 -15.25 22.88 -10.40
CA LYS A 134 -16.46 23.70 -10.62
C LYS A 134 -16.43 24.42 -11.96
N ALA A 135 -15.28 25.00 -12.34
CA ALA A 135 -15.10 25.73 -13.59
C ALA A 135 -15.19 24.83 -14.84
N SER A 136 -14.75 23.57 -14.72
CA SER A 136 -14.77 22.59 -15.81
C SER A 136 -16.18 22.01 -16.11
N GLY A 137 -17.22 22.41 -15.38
CA GLY A 137 -18.59 21.85 -15.52
C GLY A 137 -18.71 20.36 -15.18
N SER A 138 -17.60 19.72 -14.81
CA SER A 138 -17.48 18.29 -14.55
C SER A 138 -17.53 18.06 -13.04
N GLY A 139 -18.54 17.34 -12.57
CA GLY A 139 -18.59 16.93 -11.17
C GLY A 139 -17.32 16.16 -10.78
N LYS A 140 -16.87 16.29 -9.52
CA LYS A 140 -15.72 15.56 -8.93
C LYS A 140 -15.76 14.03 -9.09
N ARG A 141 -16.88 13.47 -9.59
CA ARG A 141 -17.11 12.05 -9.85
C ARG A 141 -16.80 11.61 -11.28
N SER A 142 -16.54 12.52 -12.21
CA SER A 142 -16.22 12.13 -13.59
C SER A 142 -14.93 11.32 -13.64
N LEU A 143 -14.94 10.24 -14.43
CA LEU A 143 -13.82 9.30 -14.57
C LEU A 143 -12.53 10.02 -15.02
N ILE A 144 -12.68 11.08 -15.82
CA ILE A 144 -11.58 11.90 -16.35
C ILE A 144 -10.75 12.59 -15.27
N TRP A 145 -11.35 12.91 -14.12
CA TRP A 145 -10.65 13.50 -12.97
C TRP A 145 -10.22 12.44 -11.95
N LYS A 146 -10.95 11.33 -11.90
CA LYS A 146 -10.68 10.24 -10.96
C LYS A 146 -9.42 9.46 -11.34
N ILE A 147 -9.28 9.04 -12.61
CA ILE A 147 -8.18 8.18 -13.05
C ILE A 147 -6.81 8.86 -12.82
N PRO A 148 -6.57 10.12 -13.25
CA PRO A 148 -5.29 10.78 -12.99
C PRO A 148 -4.99 10.95 -11.50
N ALA A 149 -6.02 11.19 -10.68
CA ALA A 149 -5.86 11.31 -9.24
C ALA A 149 -5.47 9.98 -8.58
N VAL A 150 -6.04 8.86 -9.03
CA VAL A 150 -5.64 7.51 -8.61
C VAL A 150 -4.21 7.21 -9.03
N ILE A 151 -3.86 7.45 -10.30
CA ILE A 151 -2.51 7.20 -10.81
C ILE A 151 -1.47 8.01 -10.02
N ARG A 152 -1.70 9.31 -9.83
CA ARG A 152 -0.81 10.16 -9.03
C ARG A 152 -0.62 9.62 -7.62
N THR A 153 -1.72 9.27 -6.95
CA THR A 153 -1.67 8.74 -5.57
C THR A 153 -0.89 7.42 -5.52
N PHE A 154 -1.15 6.52 -6.47
CA PHE A 154 -0.49 5.23 -6.55
C PHE A 154 1.02 5.37 -6.80
N ILE A 155 1.43 6.28 -7.69
CA ILE A 155 2.86 6.58 -7.93
C ILE A 155 3.51 7.13 -6.66
N THR A 156 2.89 8.10 -5.99
CA THR A 156 3.44 8.67 -4.74
C THR A 156 3.61 7.61 -3.65
N VAL A 157 2.59 6.77 -3.46
CA VAL A 157 2.62 5.70 -2.47
C VAL A 157 3.66 4.63 -2.83
N THR A 158 3.76 4.26 -4.11
CA THR A 158 4.76 3.29 -4.61
C THR A 158 6.19 3.82 -4.42
N ALA A 159 6.44 5.10 -4.70
CA ALA A 159 7.73 5.73 -4.42
C ALA A 159 8.05 5.72 -2.91
N ALA A 160 7.07 5.98 -2.05
CA ALA A 160 7.28 5.85 -0.60
C ALA A 160 7.65 4.40 -0.22
N TRP A 161 6.99 3.39 -0.81
CA TRP A 161 7.28 1.99 -0.53
C TRP A 161 8.71 1.55 -0.86
N VAL A 162 9.38 2.19 -1.83
CA VAL A 162 10.81 1.94 -2.11
C VAL A 162 11.66 2.21 -0.86
N PHE A 163 11.42 3.34 -0.18
CA PHE A 163 12.11 3.64 1.08
C PHE A 163 11.72 2.67 2.18
N PHE A 164 10.45 2.30 2.27
CA PHE A 164 9.97 1.36 3.29
C PHE A 164 10.60 -0.03 3.16
N ARG A 165 10.91 -0.48 1.94
CA ARG A 165 11.45 -1.80 1.67
C ARG A 165 12.97 -1.86 1.72
N ALA A 166 13.64 -0.82 1.25
CA ALA A 166 15.09 -0.87 1.10
C ALA A 166 15.79 -1.03 2.46
N ASP A 167 16.80 -1.89 2.52
CA ASP A 167 17.55 -2.15 3.76
C ASP A 167 18.35 -0.91 4.23
N THR A 168 18.79 -0.08 3.29
CA THR A 168 19.54 1.16 3.54
C THR A 168 19.04 2.30 2.68
N LEU A 169 19.38 3.54 3.06
CA LEU A 169 19.04 4.72 2.25
C LEU A 169 19.75 4.68 0.89
N GLU A 170 20.99 4.19 0.87
CA GLU A 170 21.75 4.03 -0.38
C GLU A 170 21.04 3.08 -1.35
N ASN A 171 20.52 1.95 -0.85
CA ASN A 171 19.76 0.99 -1.65
C ASN A 171 18.48 1.63 -2.22
N ALA A 172 17.73 2.40 -1.42
CA ALA A 172 16.55 3.11 -1.90
C ALA A 172 16.90 4.09 -3.03
N LEU A 173 17.96 4.88 -2.86
CA LEU A 173 18.42 5.83 -3.87
C LEU A 173 18.93 5.14 -5.13
N LEU A 174 19.56 3.98 -5.01
CA LEU A 174 20.00 3.17 -6.14
C LEU A 174 18.80 2.68 -6.97
N VAL A 175 17.72 2.24 -6.31
CA VAL A 175 16.48 1.86 -7.01
C VAL A 175 15.92 3.04 -7.82
N PHE A 176 15.86 4.25 -7.23
CA PHE A 176 15.42 5.44 -7.98
C PHE A 176 16.35 5.82 -9.13
N LYS A 177 17.67 5.71 -8.95
CA LYS A 177 18.65 5.92 -10.03
C LYS A 177 18.47 4.91 -11.15
N ALA A 178 18.18 3.64 -10.82
CA ALA A 178 17.90 2.61 -11.81
C ALA A 178 16.67 2.94 -12.64
N MET A 179 15.57 3.37 -12.03
CA MET A 179 14.31 3.71 -12.72
C MET A 179 14.48 4.77 -13.83
N ILE A 180 15.42 5.71 -13.66
CA ILE A 180 15.64 6.83 -14.59
C ILE A 180 16.86 6.63 -15.50
N SER A 181 17.63 5.56 -15.29
CA SER A 181 18.86 5.32 -16.03
C SER A 181 18.61 4.47 -17.27
N PRO A 182 19.20 4.85 -18.42
CA PRO A 182 19.23 3.99 -19.60
C PRO A 182 20.24 2.84 -19.47
N TRP A 183 21.15 2.93 -18.49
CA TRP A 183 22.19 1.93 -18.23
C TRP A 183 21.72 0.88 -17.23
N ALA A 184 22.17 -0.35 -17.46
CA ALA A 184 21.74 -1.51 -16.71
C ALA A 184 22.53 -1.64 -15.40
N TYR A 185 21.84 -1.78 -14.27
CA TYR A 185 22.44 -1.98 -12.95
C TYR A 185 22.59 -3.48 -12.66
N PRO A 186 23.53 -3.89 -11.78
CA PRO A 186 23.65 -5.30 -11.39
C PRO A 186 22.32 -5.81 -10.79
N GLU A 187 21.70 -6.82 -11.42
CA GLU A 187 20.38 -7.35 -11.04
C GLU A 187 20.34 -7.84 -9.59
N ILE A 188 21.45 -8.40 -9.09
CA ILE A 188 21.61 -8.84 -7.70
C ILE A 188 21.28 -7.73 -6.69
N MET A 189 21.56 -6.46 -7.02
CA MET A 189 21.26 -5.35 -6.10
C MET A 189 19.76 -5.04 -6.07
N ILE A 190 19.08 -5.12 -7.21
CA ILE A 190 17.64 -4.83 -7.30
C ILE A 190 16.81 -6.00 -6.77
N SER A 191 17.20 -7.24 -7.06
CA SER A 191 16.50 -8.45 -6.58
C SER A 191 16.60 -8.67 -5.07
N ARG A 192 17.66 -8.16 -4.41
CA ARG A 192 17.72 -8.12 -2.93
C ARG A 192 16.73 -7.12 -2.33
N CYS A 193 16.52 -6.01 -3.04
CA CYS A 193 15.64 -4.95 -2.56
C CYS A 193 14.17 -5.24 -2.86
N MET A 194 13.84 -5.89 -3.98
CA MET A 194 12.47 -5.97 -4.49
C MET A 194 12.14 -7.41 -4.91
N PRO A 195 10.86 -7.81 -4.84
CA PRO A 195 10.45 -9.16 -5.22
C PRO A 195 10.76 -9.42 -6.70
N ASP A 196 11.15 -10.67 -6.98
CA ASP A 196 11.43 -11.15 -8.33
C ASP A 196 10.18 -11.02 -9.23
N ILE A 197 10.39 -10.74 -10.52
CA ILE A 197 9.33 -10.65 -11.52
C ILE A 197 8.56 -11.96 -11.66
N THR A 198 9.16 -13.10 -11.30
CA THR A 198 8.49 -14.41 -11.25
C THR A 198 7.25 -14.42 -10.36
N TYR A 199 7.19 -13.57 -9.33
CA TYR A 199 6.00 -13.40 -8.49
C TYR A 199 4.79 -12.81 -9.24
N LEU A 200 4.96 -12.17 -10.42
CA LEU A 200 3.85 -11.69 -11.25
C LEU A 200 2.93 -12.83 -11.71
N TYR A 201 3.51 -13.98 -12.07
CA TYR A 201 2.76 -15.15 -12.54
C TYR A 201 1.80 -15.69 -11.47
N VAL A 202 2.12 -15.44 -10.20
CA VAL A 202 1.32 -15.80 -9.03
C VAL A 202 0.30 -14.70 -8.69
N MET A 203 0.76 -13.45 -8.69
CA MET A 203 0.01 -12.31 -8.19
C MET A 203 -1.15 -11.90 -9.12
N ILE A 204 -0.95 -11.91 -10.45
CA ILE A 204 -1.99 -11.49 -11.40
C ILE A 204 -3.23 -12.42 -11.31
N PRO A 205 -3.08 -13.76 -11.36
CA PRO A 205 -4.22 -14.66 -11.16
C PRO A 205 -4.89 -14.48 -9.80
N ALA A 206 -4.11 -14.29 -8.73
CA ALA A 206 -4.66 -14.07 -7.39
C ALA A 206 -5.50 -12.79 -7.28
N ILE A 207 -5.06 -11.69 -7.92
CA ILE A 207 -5.81 -10.42 -7.98
C ILE A 207 -7.12 -10.61 -8.74
N ILE A 208 -7.07 -11.25 -9.91
CA ILE A 208 -8.25 -11.49 -10.74
C ILE A 208 -9.22 -12.38 -9.96
N PHE A 209 -8.72 -13.46 -9.37
CA PHE A 209 -9.52 -14.38 -8.58
C PHE A 209 -10.20 -13.68 -7.40
N THR A 210 -9.46 -12.97 -6.54
CA THR A 210 -10.01 -12.28 -5.37
C THR A 210 -11.02 -11.19 -5.73
N THR A 211 -10.76 -10.41 -6.78
CA THR A 211 -11.69 -9.35 -7.22
C THR A 211 -12.97 -9.91 -7.86
N VAL A 212 -12.87 -10.98 -8.65
CA VAL A 212 -14.03 -11.65 -9.26
C VAL A 212 -14.85 -12.35 -8.18
N THR A 213 -14.22 -13.18 -7.35
CA THR A 213 -14.91 -13.94 -6.31
C THR A 213 -15.51 -13.06 -5.21
N GLY A 214 -14.81 -12.00 -4.79
CA GLY A 214 -15.33 -11.04 -3.81
C GLY A 214 -16.58 -10.32 -4.31
N LYS A 215 -16.63 -9.93 -5.59
CA LYS A 215 -17.82 -9.34 -6.22
C LYS A 215 -18.97 -10.34 -6.32
N LEU A 216 -18.68 -11.58 -6.72
CA LEU A 216 -19.68 -12.63 -6.87
C LEU A 216 -20.28 -13.05 -5.52
N CYS A 217 -19.46 -13.20 -4.47
CA CYS A 217 -19.95 -13.55 -3.13
C CYS A 217 -20.81 -12.43 -2.53
N LYS A 218 -20.38 -11.16 -2.64
CA LYS A 218 -21.20 -10.02 -2.19
C LYS A 218 -22.53 -9.92 -2.93
N LYS A 219 -22.56 -10.23 -4.23
CA LYS A 219 -23.77 -10.17 -5.05
C LYS A 219 -24.73 -11.32 -4.77
N ASN A 220 -24.22 -12.54 -4.63
CA ASN A 220 -25.04 -13.75 -4.66
C ASN A 220 -25.45 -14.25 -3.27
N LYS A 221 -24.80 -13.80 -2.18
CA LYS A 221 -25.03 -14.23 -0.77
C LYS A 221 -25.10 -15.76 -0.53
N SER A 222 -24.71 -16.57 -1.52
CA SER A 222 -24.76 -18.03 -1.47
C SER A 222 -23.55 -18.58 -0.73
N THR A 223 -23.81 -19.33 0.35
CA THR A 223 -22.80 -20.02 1.16
C THR A 223 -22.02 -21.05 0.35
N GLY A 224 -22.64 -21.73 -0.61
CA GLY A 224 -21.98 -22.70 -1.49
C GLY A 224 -20.97 -22.03 -2.43
N LEU A 225 -21.31 -20.88 -3.01
CA LEU A 225 -20.38 -20.13 -3.85
C LEU A 225 -19.20 -19.59 -3.04
N ALA A 226 -19.44 -19.13 -1.80
CA ALA A 226 -18.38 -18.70 -0.90
C ALA A 226 -17.43 -19.84 -0.50
N LEU A 227 -17.94 -21.06 -0.34
CA LEU A 227 -17.12 -22.23 -0.01
C LEU A 227 -16.24 -22.65 -1.19
N VAL A 228 -16.80 -22.71 -2.41
CA VAL A 228 -16.05 -23.05 -3.62
C VAL A 228 -14.96 -22.02 -3.89
N THR A 229 -15.24 -20.73 -3.71
CA THR A 229 -14.23 -19.68 -3.89
C THR A 229 -13.15 -19.74 -2.83
N ALA A 230 -13.48 -20.05 -1.57
CA ALA A 230 -12.49 -20.27 -0.51
C ALA A 230 -11.57 -21.47 -0.80
N VAL A 231 -12.13 -22.59 -1.28
CA VAL A 231 -11.36 -23.79 -1.65
C VAL A 231 -10.42 -23.52 -2.82
N LEU A 232 -10.90 -22.84 -3.88
CA LEU A 232 -10.08 -22.48 -5.03
C LEU A 232 -8.98 -21.45 -4.67
N SER A 233 -9.26 -20.48 -3.80
CA SER A 233 -8.23 -19.60 -3.23
C SER A 233 -7.14 -20.39 -2.51
N ALA A 234 -7.54 -21.34 -1.66
CA ALA A 234 -6.62 -22.16 -0.88
C ALA A 234 -5.73 -23.01 -1.80
N TRP A 235 -6.29 -23.62 -2.84
CA TRP A 235 -5.53 -24.37 -3.84
C TRP A 235 -4.56 -23.48 -4.63
N LEU A 236 -4.96 -22.26 -4.99
CA LEU A 236 -4.06 -21.31 -5.65
C LEU A 236 -2.87 -20.98 -4.74
N VAL A 237 -3.11 -20.70 -3.46
CA VAL A 237 -2.04 -20.43 -2.47
C VAL A 237 -1.10 -21.64 -2.30
N ILE A 238 -1.65 -22.85 -2.26
CA ILE A 238 -0.83 -24.08 -2.15
C ILE A 238 0.02 -24.29 -3.40
N LEU A 239 -0.55 -24.10 -4.59
CA LEU A 239 0.18 -24.22 -5.86
C LEU A 239 1.30 -23.18 -5.96
N THR A 240 1.04 -21.95 -5.53
CA THR A 240 2.03 -20.88 -5.57
C THR A 240 3.11 -21.09 -4.51
N GLY A 241 2.74 -21.57 -3.31
CA GLY A 241 3.69 -21.96 -2.27
C GLY A 241 4.58 -23.15 -2.69
N ALA A 242 4.05 -24.10 -3.46
CA ALA A 242 4.82 -25.21 -4.02
C ALA A 242 5.82 -24.75 -5.09
N VAL A 243 5.47 -23.75 -5.92
CA VAL A 243 6.39 -23.13 -6.89
C VAL A 243 7.50 -22.35 -6.17
N SER A 244 7.17 -21.63 -5.10
CA SER A 244 8.14 -20.87 -4.29
C SER A 244 9.01 -21.76 -3.38
N ALA A 245 8.53 -22.93 -2.95
CA ALA A 245 9.34 -23.89 -2.19
C ALA A 245 10.45 -24.53 -3.05
N GLY A 246 10.27 -24.56 -4.37
CA GLY A 246 11.30 -25.02 -5.32
C GLY A 246 12.43 -24.01 -5.57
N SER A 247 12.28 -22.73 -5.17
CA SER A 247 13.25 -21.67 -5.47
C SER A 247 14.27 -21.38 -4.35
N GLY A 248 14.20 -22.09 -3.21
CA GLY A 248 15.25 -22.06 -2.17
C GLY A 248 15.40 -20.73 -1.40
N SER A 249 14.41 -19.84 -1.45
CA SER A 249 14.40 -18.58 -0.71
C SER A 249 13.77 -18.73 0.68
N ASP A 250 14.33 -18.06 1.70
CA ASP A 250 13.76 -18.00 3.05
C ASP A 250 12.35 -17.36 3.02
N ASN A 251 11.32 -18.20 3.15
CA ASN A 251 9.91 -17.81 3.06
C ASN A 251 9.36 -17.27 4.40
N THR A 252 9.99 -16.21 4.93
CA THR A 252 9.48 -15.49 6.12
C THR A 252 8.52 -14.37 5.72
N PHE A 253 7.43 -14.19 6.47
CA PHE A 253 6.47 -13.09 6.29
C PHE A 253 7.17 -11.73 6.30
N ILE A 254 6.90 -10.89 5.29
CA ILE A 254 7.55 -9.57 5.13
C ILE A 254 7.23 -8.65 6.32
N TYR A 255 6.05 -8.83 6.94
CA TYR A 255 5.66 -8.11 8.15
C TYR A 255 6.65 -8.26 9.33
N PHE A 256 7.49 -9.29 9.36
CA PHE A 256 8.47 -9.46 10.43
C PHE A 256 9.90 -9.07 10.03
N ASN A 257 10.11 -8.59 8.79
CA ASN A 257 11.42 -8.29 8.22
C ASN A 257 11.64 -6.78 7.99
N PHE A 258 11.36 -5.96 9.00
CA PHE A 258 11.61 -4.50 8.99
C PHE A 258 12.90 -4.12 9.72
#